data_AF-A0AA51QSV1-F1
#
_entry.id   AF-A0AA51QSV1-F1
#
_cell.length_a   1.000
_cell.length_b   1.000
_cell.length_c   1.000
_cell.angle_alpha   90.00
_cell.angle_beta   90.00
_cell.angle_gamma   90.00
#
_symmetry.space_group_name_H-M   'P 1'
#
loop_
_entity.id
_entity.type
_entity.pdbx_description
1 polymer ?
#
loop_
_entity_poly.entity_id
_entity_poly.type
_entity_poly.pdbx_seq_one_letter_code
_entity_poly.pdbx_strand_id
1 'polypeptide(L)'
;MYIFCSPCILNPALRAEGITKPSDVALFERVIERCREFEIEMVPLPCPETLYLGPDREPGTFLERLNTPEFSRVLARCIAGVNQIVAQRGPPLAIVGVNSSPTCGVTATYYGSEAGEDPKREGRGVFLSEFPEIDAFDVREFGRFHVYLAAPLFSESERMYNKTIANLLRENLFSVYLPQEAGDDSASRSRSEQERMFLQHVEALERTDLIVAVIDGADADSGTSWEVGYAYARKKPVIALRTDFRHVGTAEKVNLMLEESSMVASSREEIPALLRMATAGTPAKK
;
A
#
# COMPACT_ATOMS: atom_id res chain seq x y z
N MET A 1 -11.17 3.84 -14.98
CA MET A 1 -10.63 2.62 -14.32
C MET A 1 -11.48 2.33 -13.11
N TYR A 2 -11.56 1.08 -12.66
CA TYR A 2 -12.32 0.77 -11.45
C TYR A 2 -11.65 -0.33 -10.62
N ILE A 3 -11.94 -0.33 -9.33
CA ILE A 3 -11.64 -1.44 -8.41
C ILE A 3 -12.94 -2.06 -7.92
N PHE A 4 -12.86 -3.33 -7.57
CA PHE A 4 -13.83 -3.90 -6.65
C PHE A 4 -13.40 -3.59 -5.22
N CYS A 5 -14.35 -3.27 -4.34
CA CYS A 5 -14.05 -3.04 -2.94
C CYS A 5 -15.03 -3.77 -2.03
N SER A 6 -14.55 -4.31 -0.90
CA SER A 6 -15.43 -4.78 0.17
C SER A 6 -16.40 -3.66 0.56
N PRO A 7 -17.72 -3.93 0.62
CA PRO A 7 -18.70 -2.87 0.80
C PRO A 7 -18.59 -2.18 2.18
N CYS A 8 -17.97 -2.84 3.15
CA CYS A 8 -17.66 -2.26 4.45
C CYS A 8 -16.64 -1.10 4.42
N ILE A 9 -15.87 -0.95 3.34
CA ILE A 9 -14.99 0.20 3.14
C ILE A 9 -15.82 1.47 2.93
N LEU A 10 -16.94 1.35 2.19
CA LEU A 10 -17.86 2.46 1.92
C LEU A 10 -18.90 2.64 3.02
N ASN A 11 -19.30 1.55 3.66
CA ASN A 11 -20.25 1.56 4.77
C ASN A 11 -19.78 0.64 5.91
N PRO A 12 -19.02 1.18 6.89
CA PRO A 12 -18.46 0.39 7.99
C PRO A 12 -19.49 -0.38 8.83
N ALA A 13 -20.77 0.04 8.81
CA ALA A 13 -21.87 -0.64 9.52
C ALA A 13 -22.20 -2.04 8.96
N LEU A 14 -21.65 -2.41 7.79
CA LEU A 14 -21.83 -3.75 7.22
C LEU A 14 -20.90 -4.81 7.85
N ARG A 15 -19.94 -4.39 8.68
CA ARG A 15 -19.11 -5.32 9.47
C ARG A 15 -19.92 -5.86 10.65
N ALA A 16 -19.50 -7.01 11.18
CA ALA A 16 -20.07 -7.57 12.39
C ALA A 16 -20.02 -6.55 13.55
N GLU A 17 -20.93 -6.68 14.51
CA GLU A 17 -20.99 -5.75 15.63
C GLU A 17 -19.71 -5.82 16.48
N GLY A 18 -19.27 -4.67 16.99
CA GLY A 18 -18.15 -4.57 17.93
C GLY A 18 -16.73 -4.78 17.37
N ILE A 19 -16.55 -5.09 16.07
CA ILE A 19 -15.22 -5.37 15.50
C ILE A 19 -14.56 -4.20 14.76
N THR A 20 -15.30 -3.16 14.41
CA THR A 20 -14.76 -2.01 13.66
C THR A 20 -14.08 -1.02 14.61
N LYS A 21 -12.77 -0.83 14.44
CA LYS A 21 -11.99 0.11 15.25
C LYS A 21 -11.88 1.47 14.54
N PRO A 22 -11.65 2.58 15.27
CA PRO A 22 -11.35 3.88 14.65
C PRO A 22 -10.17 3.83 13.67
N SER A 23 -9.16 2.98 13.96
CA SER A 23 -8.03 2.75 13.05
C SER A 23 -8.44 2.11 11.73
N ASP A 24 -9.49 1.28 11.71
CA ASP A 24 -9.99 0.66 10.49
C ASP A 24 -10.72 1.68 9.63
N VAL A 25 -11.52 2.56 10.25
CA VAL A 25 -12.22 3.65 9.57
C VAL A 25 -11.21 4.59 8.90
N ALA A 26 -10.14 4.97 9.60
CA ALA A 26 -9.07 5.76 9.02
C ALA A 26 -8.44 5.06 7.80
N LEU A 27 -8.23 3.74 7.83
CA LEU A 27 -7.73 3.01 6.66
C LEU A 27 -8.73 3.04 5.49
N PHE A 28 -10.03 2.92 5.77
CA PHE A 28 -11.06 3.01 4.72
C PHE A 28 -11.09 4.40 4.08
N GLU A 29 -11.01 5.46 4.87
CA GLU A 29 -10.93 6.84 4.38
C GLU A 29 -9.73 7.04 3.46
N ARG A 30 -8.58 6.45 3.79
CA ARG A 30 -7.38 6.50 2.95
C ARG A 30 -7.53 5.77 1.62
N VAL A 31 -8.22 4.62 1.59
CA VAL A 31 -8.55 3.93 0.33
C VAL A 31 -9.45 4.79 -0.54
N ILE A 32 -10.45 5.44 0.07
CA ILE A 32 -11.37 6.35 -0.63
C ILE A 32 -10.63 7.58 -1.16
N GLU A 33 -9.72 8.14 -0.36
CA GLU A 33 -8.86 9.26 -0.76
C GLU A 33 -7.99 8.88 -1.96
N ARG A 34 -7.30 7.73 -1.93
CA ARG A 34 -6.52 7.23 -3.06
C ARG A 34 -7.37 7.13 -4.32
N CYS A 35 -8.54 6.50 -4.21
CA CYS A 35 -9.43 6.32 -5.36
C CYS A 35 -9.91 7.66 -5.91
N ARG A 36 -10.16 8.65 -5.04
CA ARG A 36 -10.54 10.01 -5.46
C ARG A 36 -9.39 10.71 -6.16
N GLU A 37 -8.18 10.68 -5.60
CA GLU A 37 -6.99 11.35 -6.14
C GLU A 37 -6.64 10.84 -7.55
N PHE A 38 -6.79 9.54 -7.78
CA PHE A 38 -6.47 8.91 -9.07
C PHE A 38 -7.69 8.63 -9.97
N GLU A 39 -8.86 9.20 -9.64
CA GLU A 39 -10.10 9.03 -10.42
C GLU A 39 -10.47 7.56 -10.69
N ILE A 40 -10.27 6.71 -9.68
CA ILE A 40 -10.60 5.28 -9.71
C ILE A 40 -12.03 5.09 -9.18
N GLU A 41 -12.92 4.54 -10.00
CA GLU A 41 -14.28 4.19 -9.56
C GLU A 41 -14.22 3.04 -8.55
N MET A 42 -14.89 3.20 -7.41
CA MET A 42 -15.04 2.14 -6.42
C MET A 42 -16.37 1.41 -6.66
N VAL A 43 -16.30 0.17 -7.13
CA VAL A 43 -17.47 -0.69 -7.33
C VAL A 43 -17.61 -1.63 -6.13
N PRO A 44 -18.64 -1.48 -5.28
CA PRO A 44 -18.79 -2.35 -4.13
C PRO A 44 -19.11 -3.78 -4.55
N LEU A 45 -18.37 -4.73 -3.99
CA LEU A 45 -18.71 -6.15 -4.05
C LEU A 45 -19.98 -6.43 -3.25
N PRO A 46 -20.76 -7.46 -3.61
CA PRO A 46 -21.77 -7.99 -2.69
C PRO A 46 -21.06 -8.52 -1.43
N CYS A 47 -21.72 -8.46 -0.27
CA CYS A 47 -21.24 -9.12 0.94
C CYS A 47 -22.04 -10.42 1.16
N PRO A 48 -21.48 -11.61 0.85
CA PRO A 48 -22.20 -12.86 1.02
C PRO A 48 -22.64 -13.09 2.47
N GLU A 49 -21.82 -12.69 3.44
CA GLU A 49 -22.13 -12.80 4.87
C GLU A 49 -23.35 -11.95 5.24
N THR A 50 -23.39 -10.68 4.86
CA THR A 50 -24.54 -9.80 5.15
C THR A 50 -25.80 -10.26 4.43
N LEU A 51 -25.67 -10.73 3.18
CA LEU A 51 -26.81 -11.25 2.41
C LEU A 51 -27.40 -12.53 3.01
N TYR A 52 -26.61 -13.31 3.75
CA TYR A 52 -27.05 -14.56 4.36
C TYR A 52 -27.46 -14.40 5.84
N LEU A 53 -26.66 -13.71 6.64
CA LEU A 53 -26.83 -13.58 8.10
C LEU A 53 -27.48 -12.26 8.53
N GLY A 54 -27.56 -11.27 7.63
CA GLY A 54 -27.99 -9.92 7.97
C GLY A 54 -26.84 -8.98 8.41
N PRO A 55 -27.12 -7.67 8.55
CA PRO A 55 -26.13 -6.67 8.94
C PRO A 55 -25.71 -6.81 10.41
N ASP A 56 -26.64 -7.08 11.33
CA ASP A 56 -26.42 -7.16 12.78
C ASP A 56 -25.87 -8.53 13.24
N ARG A 57 -25.04 -9.15 12.40
CA ARG A 57 -24.49 -10.48 12.69
C ARG A 57 -23.34 -10.37 13.70
N GLU A 58 -23.32 -11.31 14.64
CA GLU A 58 -22.14 -11.54 15.48
C GLU A 58 -20.92 -11.96 14.63
N PRO A 59 -19.67 -11.83 15.13
CA PRO A 59 -18.50 -12.43 14.51
C PRO A 59 -18.59 -13.97 14.45
N GLY A 60 -17.88 -14.59 13.51
CA GLY A 60 -17.79 -16.05 13.44
C GLY A 60 -16.99 -16.54 12.24
N THR A 61 -16.76 -17.85 12.19
CA THR A 61 -15.92 -18.48 11.16
C THR A 61 -16.76 -19.07 10.01
N PHE A 62 -16.10 -19.38 8.88
CA PHE A 62 -16.78 -20.01 7.74
C PHE A 62 -17.39 -21.37 8.13
N LEU A 63 -16.61 -22.25 8.75
CA LEU A 63 -17.05 -23.61 9.10
C LEU A 63 -18.22 -23.62 10.09
N GLU A 64 -18.25 -22.70 11.05
CA GLU A 64 -19.29 -22.67 12.08
C GLU A 64 -20.63 -22.14 11.56
N ARG A 65 -20.62 -21.22 10.59
CA ARG A 65 -21.80 -20.40 10.27
C ARG A 65 -22.18 -20.33 8.80
N LEU A 66 -21.24 -20.60 7.91
CA LEU A 66 -21.38 -20.33 6.47
C LEU A 66 -21.19 -21.59 5.62
N ASN A 67 -20.62 -22.68 6.15
CA ASN A 67 -20.45 -23.92 5.41
C ASN A 67 -21.77 -24.71 5.27
N THR A 68 -22.73 -24.12 4.55
CA THR A 68 -24.07 -24.70 4.31
C THR A 68 -24.44 -24.68 2.83
N PRO A 69 -25.32 -25.58 2.36
CA PRO A 69 -25.85 -25.54 0.99
C PRO A 69 -26.62 -24.25 0.66
N GLU A 70 -27.26 -23.63 1.65
CA GLU A 70 -27.98 -22.36 1.51
C GLU A 70 -26.99 -21.22 1.24
N PHE A 71 -25.92 -21.13 2.03
CA PHE A 71 -24.89 -20.13 1.84
C PHE A 71 -24.15 -20.31 0.51
N SER A 72 -23.88 -21.55 0.10
CA SER A 72 -23.27 -21.85 -1.20
C SER A 72 -24.09 -21.28 -2.37
N ARG A 73 -25.44 -21.29 -2.27
CA ARG A 73 -26.32 -20.64 -3.25
C ARG A 73 -26.23 -19.11 -3.22
N VAL A 74 -26.05 -18.51 -2.04
CA VAL A 74 -25.79 -17.06 -1.93
C VAL A 74 -24.47 -16.70 -2.60
N LEU A 75 -23.42 -17.49 -2.32
CA LEU A 75 -22.08 -17.30 -2.87
C LEU A 75 -22.10 -17.38 -4.40
N ALA A 76 -22.74 -18.41 -4.98
CA ALA A 76 -22.87 -18.57 -6.42
C ALA A 76 -23.55 -17.36 -7.11
N ARG A 77 -24.59 -16.78 -6.49
CA ARG A 77 -25.24 -15.56 -7.00
C ARG A 77 -24.31 -14.36 -6.95
N CYS A 78 -23.53 -14.21 -5.88
CA CYS A 78 -22.55 -13.14 -5.74
C CYS A 78 -21.47 -13.24 -6.81
N ILE A 79 -20.94 -14.45 -7.04
CA ILE A 79 -19.93 -14.72 -8.07
C ILE A 79 -20.47 -14.38 -9.46
N ALA A 80 -21.68 -14.83 -9.79
CA ALA A 80 -22.32 -14.53 -11.07
C ALA A 80 -22.46 -13.02 -11.31
N GLY A 81 -22.83 -12.25 -10.28
CA GLY A 81 -22.94 -10.80 -10.37
C GLY A 81 -21.60 -10.11 -10.64
N VAL A 82 -20.53 -10.52 -9.96
CA VAL A 82 -19.18 -10.00 -10.20
C VAL A 82 -18.70 -10.33 -11.61
N ASN A 83 -18.86 -11.58 -12.04
CA ASN A 83 -18.50 -12.02 -13.40
C ASN A 83 -19.26 -11.27 -14.48
N GLN A 84 -20.54 -10.94 -14.23
CA GLN A 84 -21.33 -10.12 -15.15
C GLN A 84 -20.76 -8.70 -15.28
N ILE A 85 -20.33 -8.08 -14.18
CA ILE A 85 -19.69 -6.76 -14.21
C ILE A 85 -18.39 -6.82 -15.00
N VAL A 86 -17.53 -7.82 -14.74
CA VAL A 86 -16.26 -8.02 -15.47
C VAL A 86 -16.50 -8.26 -16.95
N ALA A 87 -17.50 -9.07 -17.31
CA ALA A 87 -17.85 -9.34 -18.71
C ALA A 87 -18.32 -8.07 -19.45
N GLN A 88 -18.97 -7.15 -18.74
CA GLN A 88 -19.50 -5.90 -19.33
C GLN A 88 -18.46 -4.77 -19.38
N ARG A 89 -17.61 -4.65 -18.36
CA ARG A 89 -16.70 -3.52 -18.16
C ARG A 89 -15.23 -3.83 -18.45
N GLY A 90 -14.89 -5.10 -18.65
CA GLY A 90 -13.51 -5.58 -18.67
C GLY A 90 -12.98 -5.86 -17.25
N PRO A 91 -11.72 -6.31 -17.10
CA PRO A 91 -11.13 -6.59 -15.80
C PRO A 91 -10.96 -5.31 -14.96
N PRO A 92 -11.17 -5.37 -13.63
CA PRO A 92 -10.85 -4.27 -12.73
C PRO A 92 -9.33 -4.11 -12.59
N LEU A 93 -8.89 -2.97 -12.01
CA LEU A 93 -7.50 -2.80 -11.58
C LEU A 93 -7.13 -3.79 -10.46
N ALA A 94 -8.03 -3.98 -9.50
CA ALA A 94 -7.83 -4.84 -8.34
C ALA A 94 -9.13 -5.07 -7.55
N ILE A 95 -9.05 -5.96 -6.56
CA ILE A 95 -9.98 -6.08 -5.44
C ILE A 95 -9.34 -5.48 -4.18
N VAL A 96 -10.05 -4.61 -3.46
CA VAL A 96 -9.62 -4.10 -2.15
C VAL A 96 -10.51 -4.70 -1.07
N GLY A 97 -9.92 -5.59 -0.27
CA GLY A 97 -10.61 -6.35 0.76
C GLY A 97 -10.17 -5.98 2.18
N VAL A 98 -10.85 -6.56 3.17
CA VAL A 98 -10.54 -6.34 4.58
C VAL A 98 -10.17 -7.69 5.19
N ASN A 99 -8.93 -7.82 5.65
CA ASN A 99 -8.47 -9.05 6.27
C ASN A 99 -9.32 -9.45 7.47
N SER A 100 -9.31 -10.75 7.77
CA SER A 100 -10.08 -11.39 8.83
C SER A 100 -11.57 -11.61 8.55
N SER A 101 -12.08 -11.27 7.36
CA SER A 101 -13.40 -11.72 6.92
C SER A 101 -13.32 -13.17 6.42
N PRO A 102 -14.26 -14.07 6.79
CA PRO A 102 -14.35 -15.42 6.23
C PRO A 102 -14.54 -15.45 4.70
N THR A 103 -15.18 -14.43 4.13
CA THR A 103 -15.51 -14.36 2.70
C THR A 103 -14.61 -13.40 1.94
N CYS A 104 -14.38 -12.21 2.48
CA CYS A 104 -13.65 -11.11 1.84
C CYS A 104 -12.21 -10.89 2.37
N GLY A 105 -11.67 -11.85 3.12
CA GLY A 105 -10.26 -11.83 3.54
C GLY A 105 -9.32 -11.87 2.32
N VAL A 106 -8.19 -11.16 2.40
CA VAL A 106 -7.26 -11.00 1.27
C VAL A 106 -6.02 -11.86 1.47
N THR A 107 -5.27 -11.60 2.54
CA THR A 107 -4.08 -12.37 2.92
C THR A 107 -4.30 -13.19 4.18
N ALA A 108 -5.38 -12.94 4.93
CA ALA A 108 -5.76 -13.78 6.05
C ALA A 108 -7.27 -13.82 6.28
N THR A 109 -7.78 -15.01 6.63
CA THR A 109 -9.21 -15.35 6.64
C THR A 109 -9.57 -16.18 7.88
N TYR A 110 -10.72 -15.91 8.50
CA TYR A 110 -11.28 -16.76 9.58
C TYR A 110 -12.09 -17.90 8.99
N TYR A 111 -11.42 -19.01 8.70
CA TYR A 111 -12.05 -20.19 8.11
C TYR A 111 -12.74 -21.06 9.16
N GLY A 112 -12.13 -21.22 10.33
CA GLY A 112 -12.62 -22.08 11.42
C GLY A 112 -11.68 -23.24 11.71
N SER A 113 -11.76 -23.80 12.91
CA SER A 113 -10.84 -24.84 13.39
C SER A 113 -11.20 -26.22 12.80
N GLU A 114 -10.30 -26.80 12.03
CA GLU A 114 -10.31 -28.21 11.66
C GLU A 114 -9.14 -28.91 12.34
N ALA A 115 -9.40 -30.02 13.04
CA ALA A 115 -8.40 -30.98 13.50
C ALA A 115 -7.06 -30.41 14.04
N GLY A 116 -7.11 -29.37 14.88
CA GLY A 116 -5.92 -28.79 15.54
C GLY A 116 -5.25 -27.63 14.80
N GLU A 117 -5.81 -27.16 13.68
CA GLU A 117 -5.35 -25.96 12.97
C GLU A 117 -5.82 -24.65 13.63
N ASP A 118 -5.07 -23.57 13.39
CA ASP A 118 -5.48 -22.21 13.76
C ASP A 118 -6.76 -21.86 12.98
N PRO A 119 -7.83 -21.36 13.65
CA PRO A 119 -9.05 -20.92 12.99
C PRO A 119 -8.82 -19.83 11.93
N LYS A 120 -7.68 -19.12 11.99
CA LYS A 120 -7.24 -18.16 11.00
C LYS A 120 -6.27 -18.81 10.00
N ARG A 121 -6.62 -18.78 8.72
CA ARG A 121 -5.81 -19.30 7.61
C ARG A 121 -5.18 -18.17 6.81
N GLU A 122 -4.00 -18.43 6.26
CA GLU A 122 -3.36 -17.56 5.27
C GLU A 122 -4.10 -17.67 3.93
N GLY A 123 -4.24 -16.55 3.23
CA GLY A 123 -4.89 -16.46 1.93
C GLY A 123 -6.31 -15.91 1.95
N ARG A 124 -6.93 -15.96 0.77
CA ARG A 124 -8.21 -15.32 0.48
C ARG A 124 -9.38 -16.02 1.16
N GLY A 125 -10.41 -15.23 1.46
CA GLY A 125 -11.69 -15.75 1.92
C GLY A 125 -12.43 -16.49 0.81
N VAL A 126 -13.41 -17.31 1.20
CA VAL A 126 -14.10 -18.24 0.28
C VAL A 126 -14.78 -17.58 -0.91
N PHE A 127 -15.02 -16.26 -0.85
CA PHE A 127 -15.57 -15.51 -1.97
C PHE A 127 -14.49 -14.93 -2.86
N LEU A 128 -13.42 -14.36 -2.29
CA LEU A 128 -12.33 -13.78 -3.08
C LEU A 128 -11.40 -14.84 -3.69
N SER A 129 -11.40 -16.07 -3.15
CA SER A 129 -10.71 -17.21 -3.75
C SER A 129 -11.24 -17.60 -5.12
N GLU A 130 -12.47 -17.18 -5.46
CA GLU A 130 -13.12 -17.46 -6.73
C GLU A 130 -12.67 -16.54 -7.87
N PHE A 131 -11.82 -15.54 -7.57
CA PHE A 131 -11.27 -14.59 -8.54
C PHE A 131 -9.73 -14.55 -8.49
N PRO A 132 -9.02 -15.69 -8.59
CA PRO A 132 -7.57 -15.75 -8.41
C PRO A 132 -6.79 -14.91 -9.42
N GLU A 133 -7.36 -14.63 -10.59
CA GLU A 133 -6.78 -13.83 -11.67
C GLU A 133 -6.79 -12.31 -11.40
N ILE A 134 -7.60 -11.85 -10.45
CA ILE A 134 -7.68 -10.42 -10.10
C ILE A 134 -6.79 -10.17 -8.88
N ASP A 135 -5.82 -9.26 -9.00
CA ASP A 135 -4.97 -8.84 -7.87
C ASP A 135 -5.85 -8.34 -6.71
N ALA A 136 -5.54 -8.77 -5.49
CA ALA A 136 -6.29 -8.38 -4.29
C ALA A 136 -5.36 -7.79 -3.24
N PHE A 137 -5.77 -6.65 -2.67
CA PHE A 137 -5.01 -5.91 -1.67
C PHE A 137 -5.84 -5.73 -0.39
N ASP A 138 -5.21 -5.87 0.78
CA ASP A 138 -5.81 -5.45 2.04
C ASP A 138 -5.92 -3.91 2.08
N VAL A 139 -6.95 -3.38 2.74
CA VAL A 139 -7.14 -1.93 2.93
C VAL A 139 -5.91 -1.20 3.45
N ARG A 140 -5.09 -1.84 4.29
CA ARG A 140 -3.84 -1.22 4.79
C ARG A 140 -2.80 -1.08 3.71
N GLU A 141 -2.65 -2.11 2.89
CA GLU A 141 -1.69 -2.12 1.79
C GLU A 141 -2.12 -1.13 0.71
N PHE A 142 -3.37 -1.20 0.27
CA PHE A 142 -3.92 -0.31 -0.74
C PHE A 142 -3.98 1.15 -0.27
N GLY A 143 -4.24 1.37 1.01
CA GLY A 143 -4.29 2.71 1.63
C GLY A 143 -2.92 3.37 1.80
N ARG A 144 -1.80 2.67 1.55
CA ARG A 144 -0.45 3.25 1.55
C ARG A 144 -0.06 3.65 0.14
N PHE A 145 -0.07 4.94 -0.14
CA PHE A 145 0.16 5.45 -1.50
C PHE A 145 0.88 6.80 -1.55
N HIS A 146 1.21 7.41 -0.40
CA HIS A 146 2.07 8.60 -0.39
C HIS A 146 3.54 8.18 -0.32
N VAL A 147 4.33 8.71 -1.25
CA VAL A 147 5.77 8.47 -1.36
C VAL A 147 6.51 9.79 -1.27
N TYR A 148 7.55 9.82 -0.45
CA TYR A 148 8.53 10.90 -0.47
C TYR A 148 9.73 10.43 -1.30
N LEU A 149 10.09 11.19 -2.33
CA LEU A 149 11.23 10.89 -3.19
C LEU A 149 12.44 11.72 -2.73
N ALA A 150 13.28 11.09 -1.91
CA ALA A 150 14.54 11.63 -1.41
C ALA A 150 15.64 11.46 -2.46
N ALA A 151 16.27 12.53 -2.90
CA ALA A 151 17.34 12.44 -3.89
C ALA A 151 18.18 13.72 -3.95
N PRO A 152 19.46 13.64 -4.35
CA PRO A 152 20.25 14.80 -4.72
C PRO A 152 19.53 15.60 -5.81
N LEU A 153 19.62 16.93 -5.76
CA LEU A 153 18.96 17.83 -6.73
C LEU A 153 19.85 19.00 -7.18
N PHE A 154 21.17 18.83 -7.11
CA PHE A 154 22.15 19.90 -7.30
C PHE A 154 22.55 20.12 -8.76
N SER A 155 22.36 19.11 -9.61
CA SER A 155 22.62 19.14 -11.04
C SER A 155 21.36 19.01 -11.87
N GLU A 156 21.44 19.44 -13.13
CA GLU A 156 20.37 19.22 -14.11
C GLU A 156 20.10 17.73 -14.32
N SER A 157 21.14 16.92 -14.45
CA SER A 157 21.05 15.46 -14.61
C SER A 157 20.32 14.79 -13.46
N GLU A 158 20.66 15.13 -12.21
CA GLU A 158 19.97 14.58 -11.03
C GLU A 158 18.49 14.96 -11.03
N ARG A 159 18.17 16.24 -11.27
CA ARG A 159 16.78 16.70 -11.29
C ARG A 159 15.95 16.06 -12.39
N MET A 160 16.54 15.81 -13.57
CA MET A 160 15.89 15.08 -14.66
C MET A 160 15.68 13.61 -14.31
N TYR A 161 16.65 12.98 -13.65
CA TYR A 161 16.53 11.61 -13.21
C TYR A 161 15.44 11.46 -12.14
N ASN A 162 15.40 12.34 -11.15
CA ASN A 162 14.37 12.37 -10.11
C ASN A 162 12.96 12.50 -10.70
N LYS A 163 12.78 13.35 -11.72
CA LYS A 163 11.50 13.44 -12.45
C LYS A 163 11.13 12.13 -13.13
N THR A 164 12.10 11.41 -13.67
CA THR A 164 11.87 10.10 -14.29
C THR A 164 11.37 9.08 -13.26
N ILE A 165 11.98 9.05 -12.06
CA ILE A 165 11.53 8.18 -10.97
C ILE A 165 10.16 8.62 -10.44
N ALA A 166 9.93 9.92 -10.25
CA ALA A 166 8.64 10.44 -9.82
C ALA A 166 7.51 10.08 -10.79
N ASN A 167 7.77 10.16 -12.11
CA ASN A 167 6.79 9.77 -13.13
C ASN A 167 6.50 8.28 -13.08
N LEU A 168 7.52 7.41 -12.95
CA LEU A 168 7.32 5.97 -12.76
C LEU A 168 6.42 5.67 -11.56
N LEU A 169 6.63 6.34 -10.43
CA LEU A 169 5.80 6.19 -9.24
C LEU A 169 4.35 6.66 -9.47
N ARG A 170 4.17 7.83 -10.11
CA ARG A 170 2.85 8.39 -10.45
C ARG A 170 2.07 7.51 -11.41
N GLU A 171 2.75 6.93 -12.42
CA GLU A 171 2.17 5.96 -13.36
C GLU A 171 1.68 4.69 -12.65
N ASN A 172 2.27 4.35 -11.50
CA ASN A 172 1.83 3.25 -10.63
C ASN A 172 0.86 3.71 -9.52
N LEU A 173 0.20 4.86 -9.70
CA LEU A 173 -0.85 5.37 -8.81
C LEU A 173 -0.35 5.65 -7.37
N PHE A 174 0.86 6.19 -7.25
CA PHE A 174 1.40 6.75 -6.01
C PHE A 174 1.42 8.29 -6.06
N SER A 175 1.10 8.89 -4.92
CA SER A 175 1.15 10.33 -4.70
C SER A 175 2.57 10.68 -4.27
N VAL A 176 3.29 11.44 -5.10
CA VAL A 176 4.74 11.66 -4.93
C VAL A 176 5.02 13.07 -4.47
N TYR A 177 5.60 13.20 -3.27
CA TYR A 177 6.26 14.41 -2.84
C TYR A 177 7.71 14.40 -3.33
N LEU A 178 8.04 15.35 -4.21
CA LEU A 178 9.37 15.53 -4.77
C LEU A 178 9.94 16.89 -4.32
N PRO A 179 10.98 16.96 -3.46
CA PRO A 179 11.45 18.21 -2.86
C PRO A 179 11.77 19.34 -3.86
N GLN A 180 12.33 19.00 -5.02
CA GLN A 180 12.63 19.96 -6.09
C GLN A 180 11.39 20.61 -6.74
N GLU A 181 10.18 20.07 -6.54
CA GLU A 181 8.92 20.70 -6.97
C GLU A 181 8.33 21.62 -5.89
N ALA A 182 8.81 21.52 -4.64
CA ALA A 182 8.33 22.29 -3.50
C ALA A 182 9.19 23.53 -3.17
N GLY A 183 10.38 23.64 -3.77
CA GLY A 183 11.36 24.71 -3.51
C GLY A 183 11.30 25.86 -4.50
N ASP A 184 11.73 27.04 -4.04
CA ASP A 184 12.00 28.21 -4.87
C ASP A 184 13.49 28.20 -5.27
N ASP A 185 13.77 28.42 -6.56
CA ASP A 185 15.09 28.35 -7.21
C ASP A 185 16.00 29.56 -6.87
N SER A 186 15.65 30.35 -5.86
CA SER A 186 16.31 31.60 -5.53
C SER A 186 17.61 31.37 -4.74
N ALA A 187 18.74 31.80 -5.33
CA ALA A 187 20.10 31.67 -4.79
C ALA A 187 20.40 32.50 -3.53
N SER A 188 19.40 33.19 -2.96
CA SER A 188 19.53 34.03 -1.77
C SER A 188 18.41 33.72 -0.76
N ARG A 189 18.50 32.58 -0.09
CA ARG A 189 17.52 32.22 0.95
C ARG A 189 17.85 32.94 2.25
N SER A 190 16.91 33.75 2.73
CA SER A 190 16.91 34.24 4.11
C SER A 190 16.86 33.07 5.09
N ARG A 191 17.35 33.27 6.32
CA ARG A 191 17.28 32.25 7.39
C ARG A 191 15.84 31.75 7.62
N SER A 192 14.86 32.65 7.53
CA SER A 192 13.44 32.32 7.65
C SER A 192 12.93 31.40 6.54
N GLU A 193 13.43 31.54 5.31
CA GLU A 193 13.05 30.65 4.21
C GLU A 193 13.67 29.27 4.36
N GLN A 194 14.92 29.19 4.82
CA GLN A 194 15.57 27.92 5.12
C GLN A 194 14.80 27.12 6.19
N GLU A 195 14.41 27.79 7.29
CA GLU A 195 13.61 27.18 8.35
C GLU A 195 12.24 26.71 7.83
N ARG A 196 11.56 27.56 7.04
CA ARG A 196 10.27 27.21 6.43
C ARG A 196 10.37 25.98 5.53
N MET A 197 11.38 25.91 4.67
CA MET A 197 11.59 24.77 3.78
C MET A 197 11.91 23.49 4.53
N PHE A 198 12.77 23.58 5.55
CA PHE A 198 13.08 22.44 6.41
C PHE A 198 11.81 21.89 7.07
N LEU A 199 11.01 22.74 7.70
CA LEU A 199 9.76 22.33 8.35
C LEU A 199 8.76 21.72 7.35
N GLN A 200 8.68 22.28 6.14
CA GLN A 200 7.84 21.75 5.07
C GLN A 200 8.28 20.33 4.65
N HIS A 201 9.58 20.08 4.51
CA HIS A 201 10.09 18.75 4.19
C HIS A 201 9.88 17.76 5.34
N VAL A 202 10.08 18.18 6.60
CA VAL A 202 9.79 17.34 7.78
C VAL A 202 8.31 16.98 7.84
N GLU A 203 7.41 17.94 7.58
CA GLU A 203 5.97 17.66 7.55
C GLU A 203 5.59 16.68 6.43
N ALA A 204 6.19 16.82 5.25
CA ALA A 204 5.99 15.88 4.14
C ALA A 204 6.49 14.47 4.49
N LEU A 205 7.68 14.36 5.11
CA LEU A 205 8.21 13.10 5.62
C LEU A 205 7.31 12.47 6.70
N GLU A 206 6.66 13.27 7.55
CA GLU A 206 5.72 12.77 8.55
C GLU A 206 4.41 12.26 7.95
N ARG A 207 3.94 12.86 6.86
CA ARG A 207 2.68 12.46 6.19
C ARG A 207 2.83 11.30 5.21
N THR A 208 4.03 11.05 4.69
CA THR A 208 4.26 9.97 3.71
C THR A 208 4.10 8.57 4.31
N ASP A 209 3.76 7.58 3.48
CA ASP A 209 3.72 6.18 3.93
C ASP A 209 5.07 5.51 3.85
N LEU A 210 5.85 5.87 2.84
CA LEU A 210 7.13 5.27 2.54
C LEU A 210 8.06 6.27 1.85
N ILE A 211 9.33 5.89 1.77
CA ILE A 211 10.38 6.67 1.11
C ILE A 211 10.94 5.87 -0.06
N VAL A 212 11.17 6.56 -1.18
CA VAL A 212 12.08 6.10 -2.22
C VAL A 212 13.28 7.06 -2.19
N ALA A 213 14.48 6.52 -2.03
CA ALA A 213 15.71 7.29 -1.89
C ALA A 213 16.69 6.97 -3.03
N VAL A 214 17.17 7.97 -3.78
CA VAL A 214 18.26 7.80 -4.75
C VAL A 214 19.59 7.96 -4.02
N ILE A 215 20.35 6.88 -3.89
CA ILE A 215 21.60 6.81 -3.11
C ILE A 215 22.82 6.54 -4.01
N ASP A 216 22.76 7.05 -5.24
CA ASP A 216 23.84 6.93 -6.22
C ASP A 216 25.05 7.77 -5.86
N GLY A 217 26.23 7.27 -6.24
CA GLY A 217 27.52 7.90 -5.97
C GLY A 217 28.44 7.07 -5.08
N ALA A 218 29.68 7.57 -4.95
CA ALA A 218 30.67 7.00 -4.05
C ALA A 218 30.22 7.11 -2.57
N ASP A 219 29.55 8.21 -2.24
CA ASP A 219 28.80 8.39 -1.00
C ASP A 219 27.42 8.98 -1.35
N ALA A 220 26.42 8.71 -0.53
CA ALA A 220 25.09 9.26 -0.73
C ALA A 220 25.05 10.73 -0.29
N ASP A 221 24.16 11.51 -0.87
CA ASP A 221 23.94 12.88 -0.42
C ASP A 221 23.56 12.90 1.08
N SER A 222 24.16 13.82 1.82
CA SER A 222 23.94 14.00 3.25
C SER A 222 22.49 14.36 3.60
N GLY A 223 21.80 15.12 2.74
CA GLY A 223 20.38 15.43 2.89
C GLY A 223 19.52 14.18 2.75
N THR A 224 19.70 13.46 1.65
CA THR A 224 19.05 12.16 1.38
C THR A 224 19.31 11.16 2.53
N SER A 225 20.54 11.09 3.02
CA SER A 225 20.92 10.22 4.14
C SER A 225 20.20 10.59 5.44
N TRP A 226 20.03 11.89 5.72
CA TRP A 226 19.26 12.35 6.88
C TRP A 226 17.79 11.96 6.76
N GLU A 227 17.19 12.09 5.58
CA GLU A 227 15.79 11.73 5.31
C GLU A 227 15.56 10.21 5.46
N VAL A 228 16.50 9.38 4.99
CA VAL A 228 16.48 7.92 5.18
C VAL A 228 16.58 7.56 6.66
N GLY A 229 17.53 8.15 7.39
CA GLY A 229 17.68 7.93 8.84
C GLY A 229 16.42 8.34 9.63
N TYR A 230 15.81 9.46 9.26
CA TYR A 230 14.55 9.94 9.83
C TYR A 230 13.42 8.93 9.62
N ALA A 231 13.27 8.44 8.38
CA ALA A 231 12.25 7.45 8.03
C ALA A 231 12.44 6.13 8.78
N TYR A 232 13.68 5.65 8.89
CA TYR A 232 14.01 4.47 9.68
C TYR A 232 13.61 4.63 11.15
N ALA A 233 13.97 5.76 11.77
CA ALA A 233 13.57 6.07 13.15
C ALA A 233 12.05 6.14 13.35
N ARG A 234 11.31 6.58 12.31
CA ARG A 234 9.84 6.60 12.27
C ARG A 234 9.20 5.28 11.84
N LYS A 235 9.99 4.22 11.60
CA LYS A 235 9.52 2.90 11.12
C LYS A 235 8.77 2.98 9.78
N LYS A 236 9.14 3.93 8.93
CA LYS A 236 8.64 4.04 7.57
C LYS A 236 9.53 3.19 6.66
N PRO A 237 8.96 2.34 5.80
CA PRO A 237 9.75 1.56 4.87
C PRO A 237 10.48 2.48 3.89
N VAL A 238 11.73 2.12 3.61
CA VAL A 238 12.60 2.83 2.67
C VAL A 238 12.98 1.89 1.55
N ILE A 239 12.83 2.34 0.31
CA ILE A 239 13.40 1.70 -0.88
C ILE A 239 14.55 2.57 -1.36
N ALA A 240 15.76 2.05 -1.33
CA ALA A 240 16.95 2.79 -1.76
C ALA A 240 17.35 2.35 -3.18
N LEU A 241 17.27 3.25 -4.14
CA LEU A 241 17.72 3.04 -5.50
C LEU A 241 19.21 3.32 -5.62
N ARG A 242 19.97 2.28 -5.97
CA ARG A 242 21.40 2.37 -6.29
C ARG A 242 21.67 1.75 -7.65
N THR A 243 21.84 2.59 -8.66
CA THR A 243 22.27 2.20 -10.01
C THR A 243 23.78 2.19 -10.17
N ASP A 244 24.51 2.85 -9.27
CA ASP A 244 25.97 2.80 -9.22
C ASP A 244 26.49 1.39 -8.89
N PHE A 245 27.10 0.74 -9.88
CA PHE A 245 27.64 -0.61 -9.77
C PHE A 245 28.91 -0.71 -8.91
N ARG A 246 29.49 0.41 -8.49
CA ARG A 246 30.70 0.42 -7.67
C ARG A 246 30.37 0.03 -6.23
N HIS A 247 31.24 -0.79 -5.65
CA HIS A 247 31.17 -1.23 -4.27
C HIS A 247 32.12 -0.41 -3.40
N VAL A 248 31.69 -0.08 -2.18
CA VAL A 248 32.51 0.59 -1.17
C VAL A 248 33.36 -0.42 -0.39
N GLY A 249 32.88 -1.67 -0.26
CA GLY A 249 33.59 -2.77 0.41
C GLY A 249 33.42 -4.12 -0.31
N THR A 250 33.90 -5.20 0.31
CA THR A 250 33.76 -6.57 -0.24
C THR A 250 32.32 -7.06 -0.26
N ALA A 251 31.48 -6.57 0.66
CA ALA A 251 30.06 -6.88 0.74
C ALA A 251 29.16 -5.63 0.60
N GLU A 252 29.67 -4.47 1.00
CA GLU A 252 28.96 -3.20 1.01
C GLU A 252 28.96 -2.56 -0.38
N LYS A 253 27.76 -2.34 -0.95
CA LYS A 253 27.58 -1.57 -2.17
C LYS A 253 27.67 -0.08 -1.85
N VAL A 254 27.08 0.37 -0.74
CA VAL A 254 27.11 1.73 -0.17
C VAL A 254 27.36 1.69 1.34
N ASN A 255 27.34 2.84 2.02
CA ASN A 255 27.35 2.94 3.48
C ASN A 255 26.36 1.97 4.14
N LEU A 256 26.85 1.15 5.09
CA LEU A 256 26.07 0.12 5.79
C LEU A 256 24.75 0.66 6.38
N MET A 257 24.74 1.89 6.88
CA MET A 257 23.56 2.47 7.53
C MET A 257 22.41 2.64 6.54
N LEU A 258 22.70 2.87 5.26
CA LEU A 258 21.69 2.99 4.21
C LEU A 258 21.23 1.61 3.74
N GLU A 259 22.12 0.62 3.64
CA GLU A 259 21.73 -0.73 3.23
C GLU A 259 20.86 -1.42 4.27
N GLU A 260 21.25 -1.39 5.55
CA GLU A 260 20.51 -2.06 6.61
C GLU A 260 19.19 -1.35 6.97
N SER A 261 19.06 -0.06 6.63
CA SER A 261 17.83 0.71 6.85
C SER A 261 16.83 0.65 5.70
N SER A 262 17.15 -0.01 4.58
CA SER A 262 16.33 0.04 3.37
C SER A 262 16.26 -1.28 2.59
N MET A 263 15.29 -1.36 1.67
CA MET A 263 15.28 -2.36 0.61
C MET A 263 16.00 -1.78 -0.61
N VAL A 264 17.18 -2.33 -0.94
CA VAL A 264 18.01 -1.80 -2.02
C VAL A 264 17.54 -2.33 -3.38
N ALA A 265 17.14 -1.41 -4.26
CA ALA A 265 16.88 -1.65 -5.67
C ALA A 265 18.15 -1.37 -6.48
N SER A 266 18.56 -2.31 -7.34
CA SER A 266 19.73 -2.10 -8.21
C SER A 266 19.36 -1.42 -9.54
N SER A 267 18.06 -1.28 -9.80
CA SER A 267 17.50 -0.69 -11.01
C SER A 267 16.13 -0.07 -10.71
N ARG A 268 15.70 0.90 -11.53
CA ARG A 268 14.38 1.53 -11.34
C ARG A 268 13.24 0.55 -11.65
N GLU A 269 13.50 -0.45 -12.47
CA GLU A 269 12.55 -1.49 -12.86
C GLU A 269 12.16 -2.40 -11.68
N GLU A 270 12.99 -2.47 -10.63
CA GLU A 270 12.70 -3.21 -9.39
C GLU A 270 11.76 -2.44 -8.44
N ILE A 271 11.65 -1.11 -8.57
CA ILE A 271 10.89 -0.25 -7.66
C ILE A 271 9.43 -0.70 -7.52
N PRO A 272 8.67 -0.96 -8.60
CA PRO A 272 7.27 -1.39 -8.47
C PRO A 272 7.08 -2.67 -7.66
N ALA A 273 8.00 -3.63 -7.76
CA ALA A 273 7.94 -4.88 -6.99
C ALA A 273 8.21 -4.63 -5.50
N LEU A 274 9.25 -3.84 -5.19
CA LEU A 274 9.59 -3.48 -3.81
C LEU A 274 8.52 -2.61 -3.14
N LEU A 275 7.83 -1.76 -3.92
CA LEU A 275 6.69 -0.99 -3.42
C LEU A 275 5.59 -1.90 -2.89
N ARG A 276 5.20 -2.94 -3.64
CA ARG A 276 4.19 -3.92 -3.19
C ARG A 276 4.61 -4.59 -1.88
N MET A 277 5.87 -5.00 -1.77
CA MET A 277 6.41 -5.59 -0.55
C MET A 277 6.38 -4.60 0.64
N ALA A 278 6.78 -3.35 0.40
CA ALA A 278 6.79 -2.29 1.40
C ALA A 278 5.38 -1.97 1.92
N THR A 279 4.40 -1.90 1.03
CA THR A 279 3.02 -1.58 1.37
C THR A 279 2.32 -2.73 2.10
N ALA A 280 2.62 -3.98 1.76
CA ALA A 280 2.09 -5.19 2.39
C ALA A 280 2.50 -5.33 3.88
N GLY A 281 3.51 -4.59 4.32
CA GLY A 281 3.90 -4.54 5.73
C GLY A 281 4.77 -5.71 6.19
N THR A 282 5.72 -6.14 5.36
CA THR A 282 6.84 -6.96 5.86
C THR A 282 7.50 -6.18 7.02
N PRO A 283 7.66 -6.78 8.21
CA PRO A 283 8.36 -6.10 9.29
C PRO A 283 9.75 -5.73 8.79
N ALA A 284 10.14 -4.46 8.97
CA ALA A 284 11.54 -4.06 8.86
C ALA A 284 12.36 -5.09 9.64
N LYS A 285 13.44 -5.61 9.03
CA LYS A 285 14.37 -6.53 9.70
C LYS A 285 14.66 -5.93 11.09
N LYS A 286 14.35 -6.70 12.12
CA LYS A 286 14.61 -6.33 13.51
C LYS A 286 16.11 -6.32 13.77
#